data_AF-A0A7V4VX06-F1
#
_entry.id   AF-A0A7V4VX06-F1
#
_cell.length_a   1.000
_cell.length_b   1.000
_cell.length_c   1.000
_cell.angle_alpha   90.00
_cell.angle_beta   90.00
_cell.angle_gamma   90.00
#
_symmetry.space_group_name_H-M   'P 1'
#
loop_
_entity.id
_entity.type
_entity.pdbx_description
1 polymer ?
#
loop_
_entity_poly.entity_id
_entity_poly.type
_entity_poly.pdbx_seq_one_letter_code
_entity_poly.pdbx_strand_id
1 'polypeptide(L)'
;MSKIVAGSAIRGAKKIVSEAEEMLKKAIEEKGESQKVEFPDTAFCFPMANALLGVEIKTLKDVWISLNEAKSLLHDEPTDALWLPYLGDALDSGIAALLGEEIITGIRYLYGQEPQPDCEGFFSDTILRKLGIQLVDGRMPGFAAILGSAPDNKIAVEIIRELQKRNILIFVGSSSNGRSIIDQLKEENIEMGWDTYIVPYGRDTISAIYPLNWAIRGALTFGGIKPGKAKEALLYCKDRVFAFGLALGPLDDIKYATGAGAINMGFPVIADTDIPQILPTGICTYEHLVKELDHNKIVSRSVEVRGVKVKLSKIPIPVPFAAAFEGERVRKEQTYVEFGSKYSTSFEYLRARNMDEVQDGKIELIGPDIDQIKPEKLPFAMPLGILVEVAGRKMQKDFESILERQIHHYINFAMGVFHMGQRNINWIRISKDAFNSGFRLRHIGEILHAKFLEDYPSLVDKVQVTIYTDENEVNRVLKEAVVAFEERDMRTAGMKDEEVDTFYSCTLCQSYAPNHVCVITPEKLGLCGAYSWLDGKANYEINPKGMNQPIPKGECIDPIKGEWRGVNEFVYMKSNKTIERFCNYSIMEAPTTSCGCFESILAVLPECNGFMMVSREYTG
;
A
#
# COMPACT_ATOMS: atom_id res chain seq x y z
N MET A 1 -17.74 -14.67 -30.22
CA MET A 1 -17.43 -15.08 -28.84
C MET A 1 -17.37 -16.60 -28.80
N SER A 2 -16.44 -17.19 -28.07
CA SER A 2 -16.37 -18.65 -28.01
C SER A 2 -17.52 -19.21 -27.20
N LYS A 3 -18.28 -20.13 -27.79
CA LYS A 3 -19.35 -20.89 -27.14
C LYS A 3 -18.87 -21.56 -25.85
N ILE A 4 -17.61 -21.98 -25.82
CA ILE A 4 -16.97 -22.62 -24.66
C ILE A 4 -16.95 -21.68 -23.47
N VAL A 5 -16.50 -20.42 -23.67
CA VAL A 5 -16.38 -19.43 -22.59
C VAL A 5 -17.75 -19.06 -22.04
N ALA A 6 -18.72 -18.78 -22.92
CA ALA A 6 -20.08 -18.43 -22.50
C ALA A 6 -20.77 -19.59 -21.77
N GLY A 7 -20.67 -20.82 -22.28
CA GLY A 7 -21.24 -22.00 -21.64
C GLY A 7 -20.62 -22.28 -20.27
N SER A 8 -19.28 -22.21 -20.16
CA SER A 8 -18.58 -22.37 -18.88
C SER A 8 -18.95 -21.31 -17.84
N ALA A 9 -19.02 -20.03 -18.24
CA ALA A 9 -19.43 -18.97 -17.33
C ALA A 9 -20.87 -19.17 -16.80
N ILE A 10 -21.80 -19.56 -17.68
CA ILE A 10 -23.19 -19.82 -17.31
C ILE A 10 -23.31 -21.03 -16.37
N ARG A 11 -22.61 -22.15 -16.66
CA ARG A 11 -22.60 -23.32 -15.77
C ARG A 11 -22.00 -22.99 -14.41
N GLY A 12 -20.91 -22.25 -14.38
CA GLY A 12 -20.27 -21.80 -13.14
C GLY A 12 -21.22 -20.93 -12.32
N ALA A 13 -21.87 -19.95 -12.94
CA ALA A 13 -22.85 -19.09 -12.27
C ALA A 13 -24.02 -19.89 -11.68
N LYS A 14 -24.59 -20.84 -12.44
CA LYS A 14 -25.65 -21.74 -11.95
C LYS A 14 -25.20 -22.56 -10.74
N LYS A 15 -23.95 -23.02 -10.74
CA LYS A 15 -23.36 -23.77 -9.62
C LYS A 15 -23.21 -22.89 -8.37
N ILE A 16 -22.64 -21.69 -8.53
CA ILE A 16 -22.41 -20.74 -7.44
C ILE A 16 -23.75 -20.30 -6.82
N VAL A 17 -24.73 -19.93 -7.64
CA VAL A 17 -26.04 -19.46 -7.15
C VAL A 17 -26.81 -20.60 -6.44
N SER A 18 -26.72 -21.83 -6.95
CA SER A 18 -27.30 -23.00 -6.28
C SER A 18 -26.65 -23.25 -4.91
N GLU A 19 -25.31 -23.19 -4.83
CA GLU A 19 -24.57 -23.33 -3.56
C GLU A 19 -24.94 -22.22 -2.56
N ALA A 20 -25.05 -20.97 -3.02
CA ALA A 20 -25.48 -19.84 -2.21
C ALA A 20 -26.90 -20.06 -1.64
N GLU A 21 -27.83 -20.59 -2.45
CA GLU A 21 -29.18 -20.92 -1.99
C GLU A 21 -29.19 -22.02 -0.95
N GLU A 22 -28.46 -23.12 -1.17
CA GLU A 22 -28.36 -24.23 -0.22
C GLU A 22 -27.78 -23.76 1.12
N MET A 23 -26.71 -22.97 1.08
CA MET A 23 -26.10 -22.37 2.27
C MET A 23 -27.04 -21.43 3.00
N LEU A 24 -27.79 -20.58 2.27
CA LEU A 24 -28.76 -19.67 2.87
C LEU A 24 -29.90 -20.42 3.57
N LYS A 25 -30.48 -21.42 2.91
CA LYS A 25 -31.57 -22.23 3.49
C LYS A 25 -31.10 -22.92 4.76
N LYS A 26 -29.91 -23.54 4.73
CA LYS A 26 -29.32 -24.17 5.90
C LYS A 26 -29.06 -23.17 7.03
N ALA A 27 -28.52 -22.00 6.72
CA ALA A 27 -28.27 -20.97 7.73
C ALA A 27 -29.55 -20.44 8.38
N ILE A 28 -30.63 -20.28 7.60
CA ILE A 28 -31.94 -19.88 8.11
C ILE A 28 -32.54 -20.98 8.99
N GLU A 29 -32.43 -22.24 8.59
CA GLU A 29 -32.92 -23.38 9.39
C GLU A 29 -32.20 -23.46 10.75
N GLU A 30 -30.87 -23.25 10.76
CA GLU A 30 -30.05 -23.37 11.97
C GLU A 30 -30.12 -22.14 12.89
N LYS A 31 -30.16 -20.91 12.33
CA LYS A 31 -30.00 -19.66 13.09
C LYS A 31 -31.22 -18.73 13.04
N GLY A 32 -32.19 -19.00 12.17
CA GLY A 32 -33.39 -18.18 11.97
C GLY A 32 -33.18 -16.99 11.04
N GLU A 33 -34.28 -16.50 10.46
CA GLU A 33 -34.27 -15.41 9.45
C GLU A 33 -33.72 -14.07 9.99
N SER A 34 -33.89 -13.79 11.29
CA SER A 34 -33.45 -12.55 11.93
C SER A 34 -31.97 -12.53 12.31
N GLN A 35 -31.25 -13.64 12.09
CA GLN A 35 -29.82 -13.71 12.38
C GLN A 35 -29.07 -12.64 11.57
N LYS A 36 -28.27 -11.82 12.27
CA LYS A 36 -27.43 -10.80 11.66
C LYS A 36 -26.34 -11.45 10.80
N VAL A 37 -26.09 -10.89 9.62
CA VAL A 37 -24.99 -11.26 8.72
C VAL A 37 -24.28 -9.99 8.27
N GLU A 38 -22.96 -9.95 8.37
CA GLU A 38 -22.16 -8.79 8.03
C GLU A 38 -20.71 -9.16 7.68
N PHE A 39 -20.08 -8.34 6.85
CA PHE A 39 -18.62 -8.33 6.68
C PHE A 39 -17.97 -7.44 7.75
N PRO A 40 -16.72 -7.72 8.13
CA PRO A 40 -16.01 -6.90 9.12
C PRO A 40 -15.74 -5.49 8.60
N ASP A 41 -15.90 -4.49 9.47
CA ASP A 41 -15.45 -3.10 9.28
C ASP A 41 -15.87 -2.46 7.93
N THR A 42 -17.13 -2.64 7.54
CA THR A 42 -17.71 -1.96 6.36
C THR A 42 -19.03 -1.28 6.65
N ALA A 43 -19.18 -0.07 6.12
CA ALA A 43 -20.45 0.67 6.13
C ALA A 43 -21.36 0.28 4.95
N PHE A 44 -20.89 -0.57 4.05
CA PHE A 44 -21.59 -0.92 2.82
C PHE A 44 -22.32 -2.26 2.88
N CYS A 45 -22.46 -2.87 4.06
CA CYS A 45 -23.08 -4.18 4.24
C CYS A 45 -22.46 -5.23 3.30
N PHE A 46 -23.22 -5.68 2.29
CA PHE A 46 -22.78 -6.55 1.20
C PHE A 46 -22.49 -5.64 -0.01
N PRO A 47 -21.22 -5.28 -0.27
CA PRO A 47 -20.94 -4.16 -1.14
C PRO A 47 -21.39 -4.31 -2.60
N MET A 48 -21.34 -5.51 -3.18
CA MET A 48 -21.80 -5.75 -4.55
C MET A 48 -23.32 -5.60 -4.63
N ALA A 49 -24.07 -6.26 -3.75
CA ALA A 49 -25.52 -6.13 -3.68
C ALA A 49 -25.96 -4.68 -3.40
N ASN A 50 -25.27 -3.99 -2.50
CA ASN A 50 -25.54 -2.59 -2.18
C ASN A 50 -25.30 -1.66 -3.39
N ALA A 51 -24.15 -1.81 -4.06
CA ALA A 51 -23.82 -0.97 -5.22
C ALA A 51 -24.78 -1.20 -6.40
N LEU A 52 -25.07 -2.46 -6.72
CA LEU A 52 -25.88 -2.83 -7.88
C LEU A 52 -27.37 -2.65 -7.63
N LEU A 53 -27.88 -3.10 -6.47
CA LEU A 53 -29.32 -3.21 -6.21
C LEU A 53 -29.82 -2.11 -5.26
N GLY A 54 -28.93 -1.45 -4.53
CA GLY A 54 -29.31 -0.41 -3.55
C GLY A 54 -29.88 -0.99 -2.25
N VAL A 55 -29.56 -2.24 -1.95
CA VAL A 55 -30.12 -2.98 -0.82
C VAL A 55 -29.09 -3.16 0.29
N GLU A 56 -29.50 -2.89 1.53
CA GLU A 56 -28.67 -3.08 2.71
C GLU A 56 -28.97 -4.46 3.34
N ILE A 57 -28.13 -5.44 3.05
CA ILE A 57 -28.25 -6.78 3.62
C ILE A 57 -27.73 -6.77 5.07
N LYS A 58 -28.61 -6.96 6.04
CA LYS A 58 -28.26 -6.96 7.48
C LYS A 58 -28.59 -8.27 8.17
N THR A 59 -29.57 -9.00 7.65
CA THR A 59 -30.05 -10.27 8.21
C THR A 59 -30.11 -11.36 7.14
N LEU A 60 -30.17 -12.62 7.54
CA LEU A 60 -30.36 -13.75 6.61
C LEU A 60 -31.62 -13.60 5.76
N LYS A 61 -32.67 -12.96 6.27
CA LYS A 61 -33.86 -12.64 5.49
C LYS A 61 -33.57 -11.74 4.29
N ASP A 62 -32.75 -10.71 4.49
CA ASP A 62 -32.43 -9.72 3.46
C ASP A 62 -31.62 -10.34 2.32
N VAL A 63 -30.86 -11.41 2.61
CA VAL A 63 -30.04 -12.14 1.62
C VAL A 63 -30.90 -12.69 0.47
N TRP A 64 -32.17 -13.05 0.72
CA TRP A 64 -33.09 -13.50 -0.33
C TRP A 64 -33.27 -12.47 -1.45
N ILE A 65 -33.16 -11.17 -1.15
CA ILE A 65 -33.30 -10.12 -2.15
C ILE A 65 -32.18 -10.26 -3.21
N SER A 66 -30.93 -10.37 -2.76
CA SER A 66 -29.78 -10.56 -3.64
C SER A 66 -29.80 -11.90 -4.35
N LEU A 67 -30.19 -12.98 -3.66
CA LEU A 67 -30.27 -14.32 -4.25
C LEU A 67 -31.32 -14.39 -5.37
N ASN A 68 -32.48 -13.78 -5.17
CA ASN A 68 -33.55 -13.79 -6.17
C ASN A 68 -33.16 -12.97 -7.42
N GLU A 69 -32.47 -11.85 -7.23
CA GLU A 69 -31.90 -11.10 -8.34
C GLU A 69 -30.86 -11.93 -9.09
N ALA A 70 -29.93 -12.57 -8.39
CA ALA A 70 -28.92 -13.44 -9.00
C ALA A 70 -29.58 -14.55 -9.85
N LYS A 71 -30.65 -15.17 -9.34
CA LYS A 71 -31.43 -16.16 -10.10
C LYS A 71 -32.08 -15.59 -11.35
N SER A 72 -32.55 -14.35 -11.31
CA SER A 72 -33.19 -13.70 -12.46
C SER A 72 -32.22 -13.39 -13.61
N LEU A 73 -30.93 -13.30 -13.30
CA LEU A 73 -29.84 -13.05 -14.23
C LEU A 73 -29.21 -14.33 -14.81
N LEU A 74 -29.66 -15.51 -14.38
CA LEU A 74 -29.17 -16.78 -14.91
C LEU A 74 -29.82 -17.09 -16.26
N HIS A 75 -28.98 -17.41 -17.24
CA HIS A 75 -29.41 -17.75 -18.60
C HIS A 75 -29.17 -19.23 -18.91
N ASP A 76 -29.68 -19.70 -20.05
CA ASP A 76 -29.42 -21.05 -20.54
C ASP A 76 -28.14 -21.14 -21.36
N GLU A 77 -27.53 -22.32 -21.34
CA GLU A 77 -26.31 -22.55 -22.10
C GLU A 77 -26.58 -22.43 -23.61
N PRO A 78 -25.64 -21.84 -24.38
CA PRO A 78 -25.76 -21.77 -25.83
C PRO A 78 -26.03 -23.14 -26.48
N THR A 79 -27.12 -23.24 -27.26
CA THR A 79 -27.43 -24.47 -28.01
C THR A 79 -26.42 -24.73 -29.13
N ASP A 80 -26.27 -25.98 -29.59
CA ASP A 80 -25.38 -26.31 -30.72
C ASP A 80 -25.89 -25.80 -32.07
N ALA A 81 -27.19 -25.52 -32.19
CA ALA A 81 -27.86 -25.25 -33.45
C ALA A 81 -28.09 -23.75 -33.76
N LEU A 82 -28.13 -22.87 -32.76
CA LEU A 82 -28.50 -21.46 -32.93
C LEU A 82 -27.39 -20.51 -32.45
N TRP A 83 -26.82 -19.75 -33.38
CA TRP A 83 -25.76 -18.76 -33.11
C TRP A 83 -26.36 -17.39 -32.73
N LEU A 84 -26.74 -17.23 -31.46
CA LEU A 84 -27.18 -15.94 -30.90
C LEU A 84 -26.00 -15.19 -30.25
N PRO A 85 -26.06 -13.86 -30.05
CA PRO A 85 -25.00 -13.11 -29.36
C PRO A 85 -24.97 -13.45 -27.86
N TYR A 86 -24.12 -14.39 -27.45
CA TYR A 86 -24.06 -14.89 -26.06
C TYR A 86 -23.30 -14.00 -25.05
N LEU A 87 -22.83 -12.82 -25.47
CA LEU A 87 -22.01 -11.97 -24.60
C LEU A 87 -22.84 -11.35 -23.47
N GLY A 88 -24.06 -10.88 -23.76
CA GLY A 88 -24.95 -10.35 -22.72
C GLY A 88 -25.26 -11.42 -21.66
N ASP A 89 -25.76 -12.58 -22.10
CA ASP A 89 -26.16 -13.69 -21.23
C ASP A 89 -25.03 -14.18 -20.32
N ALA A 90 -23.80 -14.26 -20.85
CA ALA A 90 -22.62 -14.65 -20.09
C ALA A 90 -22.23 -13.59 -19.03
N LEU A 91 -22.43 -12.31 -19.32
CA LEU A 91 -22.09 -11.21 -18.40
C LEU A 91 -23.15 -11.01 -17.32
N ASP A 92 -24.44 -11.20 -17.65
CA ASP A 92 -25.52 -11.26 -16.68
C ASP A 92 -25.29 -12.41 -15.71
N SER A 93 -24.96 -13.59 -16.24
CA SER A 93 -24.56 -14.76 -15.44
C SER A 93 -23.30 -14.49 -14.62
N GLY A 94 -22.37 -13.68 -15.14
CA GLY A 94 -21.22 -13.19 -14.38
C GLY A 94 -21.62 -12.35 -13.16
N ILE A 95 -22.58 -11.43 -13.30
CA ILE A 95 -23.10 -10.65 -12.16
C ILE A 95 -23.85 -11.55 -11.17
N ALA A 96 -24.62 -12.52 -11.67
CA ALA A 96 -25.25 -13.53 -10.83
C ALA A 96 -24.22 -14.30 -9.99
N ALA A 97 -23.09 -14.66 -10.60
CA ALA A 97 -21.98 -15.30 -9.90
C ALA A 97 -21.41 -14.39 -8.80
N LEU A 98 -21.13 -13.11 -9.08
CA LEU A 98 -20.61 -12.18 -8.07
C LEU A 98 -21.54 -12.01 -6.87
N LEU A 99 -22.86 -11.89 -7.11
CA LEU A 99 -23.86 -11.83 -6.05
C LEU A 99 -23.89 -13.14 -5.25
N GLY A 100 -23.82 -14.29 -5.91
CA GLY A 100 -23.76 -15.59 -5.25
C GLY A 100 -22.48 -15.79 -4.41
N GLU A 101 -21.32 -15.37 -4.93
CA GLU A 101 -20.04 -15.41 -4.21
C GLU A 101 -20.06 -14.53 -2.96
N GLU A 102 -20.64 -13.34 -3.06
CA GLU A 102 -20.82 -12.42 -1.93
C GLU A 102 -21.74 -13.03 -0.86
N ILE A 103 -22.81 -13.72 -1.27
CA ILE A 103 -23.71 -14.45 -0.35
C ILE A 103 -22.97 -15.56 0.37
N ILE A 104 -22.26 -16.42 -0.37
CA ILE A 104 -21.50 -17.54 0.19
C ILE A 104 -20.48 -17.02 1.20
N THR A 105 -19.67 -16.03 0.82
CA THR A 105 -18.63 -15.48 1.71
C THR A 105 -19.22 -14.77 2.93
N GLY A 106 -20.32 -14.04 2.80
CA GLY A 106 -21.02 -13.44 3.94
C GLY A 106 -21.55 -14.48 4.93
N ILE A 107 -22.08 -15.59 4.43
CA ILE A 107 -22.49 -16.73 5.28
C ILE A 107 -21.27 -17.40 5.93
N ARG A 108 -20.15 -17.57 5.21
CA ARG A 108 -18.91 -18.11 5.79
C ARG A 108 -18.41 -17.27 6.97
N TYR A 109 -18.47 -15.94 6.88
CA TYR A 109 -18.18 -15.05 8.01
C TYR A 109 -19.11 -15.28 9.20
N LEU A 110 -20.42 -15.47 8.96
CA LEU A 110 -21.38 -15.81 10.02
C LEU A 110 -21.05 -17.14 10.74
N TYR A 111 -20.36 -18.06 10.08
CA TYR A 111 -19.90 -19.32 10.67
C TYR A 111 -18.44 -19.30 11.15
N GLY A 112 -17.74 -18.16 11.07
CA GLY A 112 -16.33 -18.06 11.45
C GLY A 112 -15.40 -18.89 10.55
N GLN A 113 -15.79 -19.11 9.30
CA GLN A 113 -15.00 -19.83 8.29
C GLN A 113 -14.08 -18.89 7.48
N GLU A 114 -14.24 -17.57 7.67
CA GLU A 114 -13.39 -16.53 7.11
C GLU A 114 -12.75 -15.72 8.25
N PRO A 115 -11.52 -15.20 8.08
CA PRO A 115 -10.68 -15.41 6.91
C PRO A 115 -10.13 -16.85 6.83
N GLN A 116 -9.96 -17.35 5.60
CA GLN A 116 -9.29 -18.62 5.36
C GLN A 116 -7.81 -18.60 5.81
N PRO A 117 -7.18 -19.76 6.07
CA PRO A 117 -5.79 -19.81 6.51
C PRO A 117 -4.82 -19.05 5.59
N ASP A 118 -3.95 -18.26 6.22
CA ASP A 118 -2.96 -17.38 5.55
C ASP A 118 -3.56 -16.28 4.67
N CYS A 119 -4.84 -15.95 4.86
CA CYS A 119 -5.55 -14.93 4.09
C CYS A 119 -6.05 -13.80 4.98
N GLU A 120 -6.24 -12.63 4.36
CA GLU A 120 -6.86 -11.45 4.99
C GLU A 120 -8.40 -11.54 4.98
N GLY A 121 -8.96 -12.25 4.00
CA GLY A 121 -10.41 -12.31 3.76
C GLY A 121 -10.95 -10.98 3.20
N PHE A 122 -12.08 -10.54 3.72
CA PHE A 122 -12.74 -9.30 3.32
C PHE A 122 -11.91 -8.06 3.70
N PHE A 123 -11.62 -7.21 2.72
CA PHE A 123 -10.86 -5.98 2.92
C PHE A 123 -11.73 -4.89 3.54
N SER A 124 -11.37 -4.36 4.70
CA SER A 124 -12.19 -3.34 5.40
C SER A 124 -12.26 -1.99 4.68
N ASP A 125 -13.26 -1.18 5.02
CA ASP A 125 -13.38 0.19 4.50
C ASP A 125 -12.23 1.09 4.94
N THR A 126 -11.63 0.81 6.09
CA THR A 126 -10.44 1.51 6.59
C THR A 126 -9.27 1.33 5.63
N ILE A 127 -9.03 0.09 5.18
CA ILE A 127 -7.97 -0.22 4.23
C ILE A 127 -8.27 0.39 2.85
N LEU A 128 -9.53 0.33 2.42
CA LEU A 128 -9.97 1.00 1.20
C LEU A 128 -9.69 2.51 1.24
N ARG A 129 -9.97 3.20 2.35
CA ARG A 129 -9.66 4.64 2.49
C ARG A 129 -8.15 4.90 2.49
N LYS A 130 -7.37 4.04 3.15
CA LYS A 130 -5.90 4.13 3.23
C LYS A 130 -5.24 4.04 1.84
N LEU A 131 -5.56 3.00 1.07
CA LEU A 131 -4.87 2.69 -0.20
C LEU A 131 -5.64 3.14 -1.43
N GLY A 132 -6.97 3.17 -1.38
CA GLY A 132 -7.81 3.57 -2.50
C GLY A 132 -7.58 5.02 -2.94
N ILE A 133 -7.14 5.90 -2.03
CA ILE A 133 -6.76 7.27 -2.41
C ILE A 133 -5.55 7.29 -3.36
N GLN A 134 -4.61 6.34 -3.20
CA GLN A 134 -3.42 6.23 -4.05
C GLN A 134 -3.78 5.78 -5.48
N LEU A 135 -4.86 5.00 -5.63
CA LEU A 135 -5.42 4.67 -6.94
C LEU A 135 -6.05 5.90 -7.59
N VAL A 136 -6.74 6.74 -6.81
CA VAL A 136 -7.43 7.93 -7.31
C VAL A 136 -6.46 9.03 -7.71
N ASP A 137 -5.40 9.25 -6.92
CA ASP A 137 -4.38 10.26 -7.20
C ASP A 137 -3.26 9.79 -8.16
N GLY A 138 -3.25 8.51 -8.51
CA GLY A 138 -2.37 7.91 -9.51
C GLY A 138 -0.99 7.50 -8.99
N ARG A 139 -0.73 7.58 -7.68
CA ARG A 139 0.50 7.02 -7.07
C ARG A 139 0.56 5.50 -7.19
N MET A 140 -0.59 4.85 -7.11
CA MET A 140 -0.77 3.43 -7.40
C MET A 140 -1.46 3.30 -8.77
N PRO A 141 -0.81 2.74 -9.80
CA PRO A 141 -1.37 2.74 -11.16
C PRO A 141 -2.61 1.85 -11.33
N GLY A 142 -2.85 0.89 -10.43
CA GLY A 142 -3.88 -0.12 -10.56
C GLY A 142 -3.66 -1.30 -9.63
N PHE A 143 -4.46 -2.35 -9.80
CA PHE A 143 -4.26 -3.62 -9.10
C PHE A 143 -4.42 -4.84 -10.01
N ALA A 144 -3.76 -5.94 -9.64
CA ALA A 144 -3.87 -7.24 -10.29
C ALA A 144 -4.52 -8.24 -9.32
N ALA A 145 -5.56 -8.94 -9.75
CA ALA A 145 -6.13 -10.06 -9.00
C ALA A 145 -5.64 -11.38 -9.61
N ILE A 146 -4.76 -12.11 -8.91
CA ILE A 146 -4.21 -13.38 -9.36
C ILE A 146 -5.07 -14.52 -8.84
N LEU A 147 -5.51 -15.40 -9.76
CA LEU A 147 -6.32 -16.57 -9.45
C LEU A 147 -5.55 -17.85 -9.80
N GLY A 148 -5.24 -18.68 -8.82
CA GLY A 148 -4.63 -20.00 -9.01
C GLY A 148 -3.14 -20.01 -8.67
N SER A 149 -2.35 -20.74 -9.45
CA SER A 149 -0.91 -20.94 -9.20
C SER A 149 -0.12 -20.96 -10.51
N ALA A 150 1.08 -20.39 -10.51
CA ALA A 150 2.00 -20.49 -11.63
C ALA A 150 2.53 -21.93 -11.79
N PRO A 151 3.10 -22.30 -12.94
CA PRO A 151 3.67 -23.64 -13.16
C PRO A 151 4.73 -24.04 -12.12
N ASP A 152 5.53 -23.08 -11.67
CA ASP A 152 6.52 -23.27 -10.61
C ASP A 152 6.69 -22.00 -9.74
N ASN A 153 7.40 -22.15 -8.62
CA ASN A 153 7.57 -21.08 -7.63
C ASN A 153 8.39 -19.90 -8.17
N LYS A 154 9.39 -20.15 -9.03
CA LYS A 154 10.25 -19.08 -9.55
C LYS A 154 9.46 -18.17 -10.48
N ILE A 155 8.64 -18.75 -11.35
CA ILE A 155 7.73 -17.99 -12.21
C ILE A 155 6.73 -17.17 -11.37
N ALA A 156 6.18 -17.76 -10.30
CA ALA A 156 5.30 -17.02 -9.38
C ALA A 156 6.00 -15.78 -8.80
N VAL A 157 7.22 -15.95 -8.27
CA VAL A 157 8.01 -14.83 -7.73
C VAL A 157 8.32 -13.80 -8.80
N GLU A 158 8.73 -14.22 -10.00
CA GLU A 158 9.02 -13.30 -11.12
C GLU A 158 7.81 -12.45 -11.49
N ILE A 159 6.62 -13.05 -11.63
CA ILE A 159 5.37 -12.33 -11.91
C ILE A 159 5.07 -11.29 -10.83
N ILE A 160 5.18 -11.67 -9.55
CA ILE A 160 4.93 -10.78 -8.42
C ILE A 160 5.93 -9.62 -8.40
N ARG A 161 7.22 -9.90 -8.58
CA ARG A 161 8.27 -8.86 -8.60
C ARG A 161 8.09 -7.91 -9.78
N GLU A 162 7.69 -8.40 -10.96
CA GLU A 162 7.39 -7.55 -12.12
C GLU A 162 6.17 -6.63 -11.89
N LEU A 163 5.15 -7.10 -11.17
CA LEU A 163 4.02 -6.27 -10.75
C LEU A 163 4.43 -5.21 -9.71
N GLN A 164 5.23 -5.58 -8.71
CA GLN A 164 5.75 -4.66 -7.69
C GLN A 164 6.65 -3.57 -8.29
N LYS A 165 7.54 -3.91 -9.25
CA LYS A 165 8.35 -2.93 -10.00
C LYS A 165 7.52 -1.87 -10.71
N ARG A 166 6.27 -2.19 -11.04
CA ARG A 166 5.30 -1.30 -11.68
C ARG A 166 4.39 -0.60 -10.67
N ASN A 167 4.64 -0.76 -9.38
CA ASN A 167 3.86 -0.25 -8.26
C ASN A 167 2.38 -0.68 -8.28
N ILE A 168 2.07 -1.85 -8.86
CA ILE A 168 0.72 -2.40 -8.96
C ILE A 168 0.42 -3.17 -7.68
N LEU A 169 -0.74 -2.91 -7.05
CA LEU A 169 -1.22 -3.69 -5.92
C LEU A 169 -1.64 -5.09 -6.36
N ILE A 170 -1.31 -6.12 -5.59
CA ILE A 170 -1.48 -7.51 -6.02
C ILE A 170 -2.36 -8.24 -5.02
N PHE A 171 -3.54 -8.65 -5.45
CA PHE A 171 -4.39 -9.56 -4.70
C PHE A 171 -4.09 -10.99 -5.15
N VAL A 172 -3.70 -11.86 -4.22
CA VAL A 172 -3.33 -13.25 -4.52
C VAL A 172 -4.28 -14.24 -3.87
N GLY A 173 -4.68 -15.28 -4.59
CA GLY A 173 -5.59 -16.28 -4.05
C GLY A 173 -6.07 -17.29 -5.09
N SER A 174 -7.18 -17.96 -4.76
CA SER A 174 -7.69 -19.13 -5.49
C SER A 174 -6.64 -20.27 -5.55
N SER A 175 -7.01 -21.38 -6.16
CA SER A 175 -6.12 -22.52 -6.36
C SER A 175 -6.31 -23.14 -7.74
N SER A 176 -5.25 -23.78 -8.23
CA SER A 176 -5.23 -24.57 -9.44
C SER A 176 -4.65 -25.94 -9.06
N ASN A 177 -5.43 -27.01 -9.24
CA ASN A 177 -5.04 -28.38 -8.84
C ASN A 177 -4.63 -28.49 -7.35
N GLY A 178 -5.32 -27.77 -6.47
CA GLY A 178 -5.08 -27.80 -5.03
C GLY A 178 -3.87 -26.99 -4.55
N ARG A 179 -3.19 -26.24 -5.43
CA ARG A 179 -2.10 -25.34 -5.08
C ARG A 179 -2.46 -23.89 -5.36
N SER A 180 -2.08 -22.97 -4.48
CA SER A 180 -2.26 -21.54 -4.65
C SER A 180 -0.92 -20.84 -4.85
N ILE A 181 -0.92 -19.69 -5.53
CA ILE A 181 0.25 -18.80 -5.57
C ILE A 181 0.67 -18.37 -4.15
N ILE A 182 -0.25 -18.32 -3.19
CA ILE A 182 0.05 -18.06 -1.78
C ILE A 182 1.06 -19.09 -1.26
N ASP A 183 0.89 -20.38 -1.58
CA ASP A 183 1.80 -21.44 -1.14
C ASP A 183 3.18 -21.28 -1.79
N GLN A 184 3.20 -20.95 -3.09
CA GLN A 184 4.43 -20.72 -3.84
C GLN A 184 5.25 -19.57 -3.24
N LEU A 185 4.59 -18.47 -2.85
CA LEU A 185 5.24 -17.32 -2.24
C LEU A 185 5.72 -17.61 -0.81
N LYS A 186 4.95 -18.37 -0.02
CA LYS A 186 5.38 -18.81 1.31
C LYS A 186 6.60 -19.72 1.26
N GLU A 187 6.63 -20.68 0.34
CA GLU A 187 7.76 -21.60 0.16
C GLU A 187 9.05 -20.85 -0.20
N GLU A 188 8.96 -19.77 -0.98
CA GLU A 188 10.07 -18.89 -1.34
C GLU A 188 10.36 -17.79 -0.30
N ASN A 189 9.69 -17.82 0.85
CA ASN A 189 9.82 -16.85 1.95
C ASN A 189 9.57 -15.39 1.53
N ILE A 190 8.65 -15.16 0.59
CA ILE A 190 8.24 -13.81 0.19
C ILE A 190 7.27 -13.25 1.22
N GLU A 191 7.55 -12.04 1.71
CA GLU A 191 6.71 -11.33 2.67
C GLU A 191 5.43 -10.83 1.97
N MET A 192 4.28 -11.32 2.43
CA MET A 192 2.96 -10.92 1.95
C MET A 192 2.27 -10.05 2.99
N GLY A 193 1.62 -9.00 2.53
CA GLY A 193 0.83 -8.08 3.33
C GLY A 193 0.50 -6.81 2.57
N TRP A 194 -0.28 -5.94 3.23
CA TRP A 194 -0.63 -4.63 2.70
C TRP A 194 0.57 -3.72 2.46
N ASP A 195 1.62 -3.84 3.28
CA ASP A 195 2.81 -2.98 3.19
C ASP A 195 3.76 -3.40 2.05
N THR A 196 3.72 -4.68 1.62
CA THR A 196 4.48 -5.18 0.46
C THR A 196 3.65 -5.21 -0.83
N TYR A 197 2.40 -4.76 -0.78
CA TYR A 197 1.42 -4.78 -1.87
C TYR A 197 1.05 -6.18 -2.37
N ILE A 198 1.32 -7.24 -1.59
CA ILE A 198 0.94 -8.62 -1.93
C ILE A 198 -0.07 -9.09 -0.90
N VAL A 199 -1.35 -9.06 -1.24
CA VAL A 199 -2.46 -9.24 -0.30
C VAL A 199 -3.18 -10.56 -0.57
N PRO A 200 -3.04 -11.57 0.31
CA PRO A 200 -3.74 -12.84 0.16
C PRO A 200 -5.23 -12.69 0.48
N TYR A 201 -6.12 -12.90 -0.50
CA TYR A 201 -7.56 -12.68 -0.32
C TYR A 201 -8.33 -13.93 0.12
N GLY A 202 -7.91 -15.11 -0.35
CA GLY A 202 -8.60 -16.39 -0.08
C GLY A 202 -8.02 -17.54 -0.89
N ARG A 203 -8.23 -18.77 -0.44
CA ARG A 203 -7.70 -20.01 -1.03
C ARG A 203 -8.55 -20.58 -2.16
N ASP A 204 -9.82 -20.19 -2.26
CA ASP A 204 -10.72 -20.60 -3.34
C ASP A 204 -11.13 -19.44 -4.25
N THR A 205 -11.77 -19.78 -5.36
CA THR A 205 -12.22 -18.80 -6.37
C THR A 205 -13.40 -17.96 -5.88
N ILE A 206 -14.25 -18.48 -4.98
CA ILE A 206 -15.39 -17.74 -4.43
C ILE A 206 -14.92 -16.51 -3.65
N SER A 207 -13.80 -16.60 -2.95
CA SER A 207 -13.18 -15.46 -2.25
C SER A 207 -12.65 -14.36 -3.19
N ALA A 208 -12.58 -14.59 -4.52
CA ALA A 208 -12.18 -13.55 -5.49
C ALA A 208 -13.19 -12.39 -5.57
N ILE A 209 -14.35 -12.53 -4.93
CA ILE A 209 -15.28 -11.43 -4.71
C ILE A 209 -14.68 -10.31 -3.85
N TYR A 210 -13.69 -10.56 -2.98
CA TYR A 210 -13.13 -9.51 -2.10
C TYR A 210 -12.41 -8.39 -2.86
N PRO A 211 -11.49 -8.67 -3.82
CA PRO A 211 -10.96 -7.65 -4.73
C PRO A 211 -12.02 -6.86 -5.50
N LEU A 212 -13.09 -7.54 -5.95
CA LEU A 212 -14.18 -6.91 -6.71
C LEU A 212 -15.04 -6.01 -5.81
N ASN A 213 -15.33 -6.46 -4.59
CA ASN A 213 -15.98 -5.68 -3.54
C ASN A 213 -15.16 -4.45 -3.15
N TRP A 214 -13.84 -4.56 -3.17
CA TRP A 214 -12.97 -3.42 -2.93
C TRP A 214 -13.04 -2.40 -4.06
N ALA A 215 -13.03 -2.85 -5.32
CA ALA A 215 -13.19 -1.96 -6.47
C ALA A 215 -14.55 -1.24 -6.48
N ILE A 216 -15.66 -1.96 -6.29
CA ILE A 216 -17.01 -1.38 -6.34
C ILE A 216 -17.26 -0.40 -5.19
N ARG A 217 -16.70 -0.65 -3.99
CA ARG A 217 -16.73 0.33 -2.90
C ARG A 217 -15.92 1.59 -3.19
N GLY A 218 -14.90 1.50 -4.04
CA GLY A 218 -14.21 2.67 -4.56
C GLY A 218 -15.16 3.63 -5.28
N ALA A 219 -16.12 3.10 -6.05
CA ALA A 219 -17.15 3.88 -6.73
C ALA A 219 -18.10 4.58 -5.75
N LEU A 220 -18.50 3.89 -4.67
CA LEU A 220 -19.38 4.44 -3.64
C LEU A 220 -18.65 5.49 -2.77
N THR A 221 -17.41 5.19 -2.38
CA THR A 221 -16.64 6.01 -1.42
C THR A 221 -16.02 7.24 -2.07
N PHE A 222 -15.29 7.05 -3.18
CA PHE A 222 -14.55 8.13 -3.84
C PHE A 222 -15.32 8.73 -5.01
N GLY A 223 -16.07 7.90 -5.74
CA GLY A 223 -16.96 8.37 -6.81
C GLY A 223 -18.23 9.05 -6.30
N GLY A 224 -18.58 8.86 -5.02
CA GLY A 224 -19.80 9.42 -4.42
C GLY A 224 -21.09 8.88 -5.07
N ILE A 225 -21.00 7.73 -5.74
CA ILE A 225 -22.12 7.13 -6.45
C ILE A 225 -23.08 6.54 -5.42
N LYS A 226 -24.37 6.82 -5.58
CA LYS A 226 -25.39 6.33 -4.66
C LYS A 226 -25.64 4.83 -4.89
N PRO A 227 -25.90 4.05 -3.83
CA PRO A 227 -26.41 2.69 -3.93
C PRO A 227 -27.55 2.51 -4.95
N GLY A 228 -27.56 1.38 -5.66
CA GLY A 228 -28.57 1.05 -6.67
C GLY A 228 -28.38 1.72 -8.04
N LYS A 229 -27.33 2.53 -8.21
CA LYS A 229 -26.94 3.10 -9.50
C LYS A 229 -25.93 2.18 -10.21
N ALA A 230 -26.33 0.93 -10.47
CA ALA A 230 -25.47 -0.12 -11.03
C ALA A 230 -24.63 0.35 -12.22
N LYS A 231 -25.26 0.94 -13.25
CA LYS A 231 -24.56 1.40 -14.45
C LYS A 231 -23.48 2.44 -14.15
N GLU A 232 -23.76 3.40 -13.26
CA GLU A 232 -22.80 4.44 -12.89
C GLU A 232 -21.62 3.84 -12.12
N ALA A 233 -21.90 2.90 -11.20
CA ALA A 233 -20.87 2.22 -10.42
C ALA A 233 -19.95 1.35 -11.30
N LEU A 234 -20.52 0.59 -12.24
CA LEU A 234 -19.76 -0.23 -13.18
C LEU A 234 -18.92 0.63 -14.14
N LEU A 235 -19.46 1.74 -14.65
CA LEU A 235 -18.69 2.69 -15.46
C LEU A 235 -17.55 3.33 -14.67
N TYR A 236 -17.76 3.66 -13.39
CA TYR A 236 -16.70 4.14 -12.53
C TYR A 236 -15.57 3.11 -12.39
N CYS A 237 -15.91 1.84 -12.12
CA CYS A 237 -14.93 0.76 -12.05
C CYS A 237 -14.12 0.68 -13.35
N LYS A 238 -14.78 0.66 -14.51
CA LYS A 238 -14.14 0.65 -15.82
C LYS A 238 -13.20 1.84 -16.05
N ASP A 239 -13.63 3.06 -15.72
CA ASP A 239 -12.92 4.27 -16.13
C ASP A 239 -11.90 4.77 -15.12
N ARG A 240 -12.05 4.39 -13.84
CA ARG A 240 -11.24 4.90 -12.72
C ARG A 240 -10.43 3.84 -11.98
N VAL A 241 -10.86 2.57 -12.02
CA VAL A 241 -10.17 1.49 -11.31
C VAL A 241 -9.42 0.64 -12.33
N PHE A 242 -8.11 0.87 -12.45
CA PHE A 242 -7.26 0.16 -13.41
C PHE A 242 -6.91 -1.26 -12.94
N ALA A 243 -7.92 -2.13 -12.84
CA ALA A 243 -7.77 -3.50 -12.40
C ALA A 243 -7.80 -4.52 -13.54
N PHE A 244 -7.09 -5.63 -13.38
CA PHE A 244 -7.14 -6.79 -14.27
C PHE A 244 -7.01 -8.11 -13.49
N GLY A 245 -7.60 -9.17 -14.03
CA GLY A 245 -7.46 -10.53 -13.51
C GLY A 245 -6.32 -11.27 -14.20
N LEU A 246 -5.55 -12.05 -13.44
CA LEU A 246 -4.49 -12.93 -13.94
C LEU A 246 -4.80 -14.37 -13.50
N ALA A 247 -5.34 -15.17 -14.40
CA ALA A 247 -5.65 -16.57 -14.14
C ALA A 247 -4.44 -17.46 -14.47
N LEU A 248 -3.89 -18.11 -13.45
CA LEU A 248 -2.72 -18.97 -13.55
C LEU A 248 -3.09 -20.45 -13.33
N GLY A 249 -2.75 -21.28 -14.31
CA GLY A 249 -3.11 -22.69 -14.38
C GLY A 249 -4.54 -22.93 -14.89
N PRO A 250 -5.01 -24.19 -14.83
CA PRO A 250 -6.29 -24.60 -15.42
C PRO A 250 -7.49 -23.79 -14.93
N LEU A 251 -8.38 -23.48 -15.87
CA LEU A 251 -9.61 -22.72 -15.67
C LEU A 251 -10.82 -23.66 -15.57
N ASP A 252 -11.49 -23.64 -14.42
CA ASP A 252 -12.77 -24.32 -14.21
C ASP A 252 -13.96 -23.38 -14.47
N ASP A 253 -15.17 -23.94 -14.50
CA ASP A 253 -16.40 -23.18 -14.76
C ASP A 253 -16.61 -22.06 -13.73
N ILE A 254 -16.17 -22.23 -12.47
CA ILE A 254 -16.27 -21.19 -11.42
C ILE A 254 -15.38 -19.99 -11.81
N LYS A 255 -14.11 -20.22 -12.16
CA LYS A 255 -13.20 -19.15 -12.62
C LYS A 255 -13.73 -18.43 -13.87
N TYR A 256 -14.36 -19.14 -14.80
CA TYR A 256 -15.01 -18.51 -15.94
C TYR A 256 -16.19 -17.61 -15.53
N ALA A 257 -17.00 -18.03 -14.57
CA ALA A 257 -18.12 -17.23 -14.07
C ALA A 257 -17.66 -15.97 -13.34
N THR A 258 -16.71 -16.08 -12.41
CA THR A 258 -16.10 -14.94 -11.73
C THR A 258 -15.43 -13.99 -12.72
N GLY A 259 -14.69 -14.54 -13.70
CA GLY A 259 -14.05 -13.76 -14.76
C GLY A 259 -15.04 -13.00 -15.63
N ALA A 260 -16.20 -13.59 -15.95
CA ALA A 260 -17.27 -12.90 -16.66
C ALA A 260 -17.84 -11.73 -15.84
N GLY A 261 -17.99 -11.90 -14.52
CA GLY A 261 -18.36 -10.82 -13.60
C GLY A 261 -17.33 -9.68 -13.60
N ALA A 262 -16.04 -10.01 -13.50
CA ALA A 262 -14.95 -9.03 -13.57
C ALA A 262 -14.93 -8.27 -14.91
N ILE A 263 -15.16 -8.97 -16.03
CA ILE A 263 -15.29 -8.35 -17.35
C ILE A 263 -16.46 -7.37 -17.38
N ASN A 264 -17.61 -7.71 -16.77
CA ASN A 264 -18.77 -6.82 -16.69
C ASN A 264 -18.48 -5.54 -15.88
N MET A 265 -17.57 -5.62 -14.89
CA MET A 265 -17.03 -4.44 -14.19
C MET A 265 -15.99 -3.65 -14.99
N GLY A 266 -15.64 -4.10 -16.20
CA GLY A 266 -14.66 -3.47 -17.08
C GLY A 266 -13.23 -3.97 -16.87
N PHE A 267 -13.02 -5.04 -16.11
CA PHE A 267 -11.70 -5.60 -15.82
C PHE A 267 -11.37 -6.77 -16.74
N PRO A 268 -10.32 -6.66 -17.59
CA PRO A 268 -9.95 -7.74 -18.47
C PRO A 268 -9.30 -8.88 -17.68
N VAL A 269 -9.39 -10.09 -18.23
CA VAL A 269 -8.77 -11.28 -17.65
C VAL A 269 -7.72 -11.82 -18.61
N ILE A 270 -6.51 -12.06 -18.09
CA ILE A 270 -5.40 -12.65 -18.81
C ILE A 270 -5.14 -14.03 -18.24
N ALA A 271 -5.03 -15.04 -19.09
CA ALA A 271 -4.81 -16.42 -18.68
C ALA A 271 -3.52 -16.99 -19.29
N ASP A 272 -2.82 -17.83 -18.52
CA ASP A 272 -1.63 -18.57 -18.99
C ASP A 272 -1.97 -19.95 -19.59
N THR A 273 -3.26 -20.20 -19.80
CA THR A 273 -3.79 -21.47 -20.35
C THR A 273 -4.32 -21.25 -21.77
N ASP A 274 -4.25 -22.27 -22.62
CA ASP A 274 -4.76 -22.20 -23.98
C ASP A 274 -6.29 -22.17 -24.01
N ILE A 275 -6.84 -20.96 -23.98
CA ILE A 275 -8.27 -20.69 -23.99
C ILE A 275 -8.70 -19.85 -25.19
N PRO A 276 -9.99 -19.88 -25.55
CA PRO A 276 -10.51 -18.95 -26.54
C PRO A 276 -10.43 -17.49 -26.05
N GLN A 277 -10.03 -16.58 -26.92
CA GLN A 277 -9.93 -15.14 -26.59
C GLN A 277 -11.22 -14.38 -26.92
N ILE A 278 -11.43 -13.28 -26.22
CA ILE A 278 -12.48 -12.28 -26.49
C ILE A 278 -11.76 -10.94 -26.70
N LEU A 279 -11.37 -10.71 -27.96
CA LEU A 279 -10.62 -9.53 -28.41
C LEU A 279 -11.44 -8.25 -28.73
N PRO A 280 -12.78 -8.31 -28.99
CA PRO A 280 -13.55 -7.08 -29.18
C PRO A 280 -13.42 -6.10 -28.02
N THR A 281 -13.65 -4.82 -28.27
CA THR A 281 -13.64 -3.78 -27.24
C THR A 281 -15.06 -3.37 -26.86
N GLY A 282 -15.23 -2.58 -25.79
CA GLY A 282 -16.49 -1.92 -25.45
C GLY A 282 -16.83 -2.00 -23.98
N ILE A 283 -16.78 -3.21 -23.41
CA ILE A 283 -17.01 -3.43 -21.97
C ILE A 283 -15.73 -3.10 -21.19
N CYS A 284 -14.65 -3.88 -21.40
CA CYS A 284 -13.29 -3.48 -21.05
C CYS A 284 -12.80 -2.35 -21.97
N THR A 285 -11.69 -1.72 -21.55
CA THR A 285 -11.05 -0.63 -22.31
C THR A 285 -10.55 -1.12 -23.67
N TYR A 286 -9.85 -2.25 -23.68
CA TYR A 286 -9.42 -2.94 -24.90
C TYR A 286 -10.04 -4.34 -24.91
N GLU A 287 -9.25 -5.41 -24.97
CA GLU A 287 -9.73 -6.79 -25.01
C GLU A 287 -10.31 -7.25 -23.66
N HIS A 288 -11.25 -8.20 -23.67
CA HIS A 288 -11.90 -8.73 -22.44
C HIS A 288 -11.19 -9.95 -21.87
N LEU A 289 -10.80 -10.89 -22.73
CA LEU A 289 -10.18 -12.16 -22.35
C LEU A 289 -9.03 -12.49 -23.30
N VAL A 290 -7.81 -12.59 -22.76
CA VAL A 290 -6.59 -12.77 -23.54
C VAL A 290 -5.80 -13.94 -22.97
N LYS A 291 -5.31 -14.84 -23.81
CA LYS A 291 -4.27 -15.80 -23.42
C LYS A 291 -2.87 -15.24 -23.68
N GLU A 292 -1.94 -15.52 -22.78
CA GLU A 292 -0.51 -15.28 -22.95
C GLU A 292 0.26 -16.42 -22.28
N LEU A 293 0.91 -17.25 -23.09
CA LEU A 293 1.59 -18.47 -22.63
C LEU A 293 3.04 -18.21 -22.20
N ASP A 294 3.61 -17.05 -22.58
CA ASP A 294 4.93 -16.65 -22.16
C ASP A 294 4.85 -15.86 -20.84
N HIS A 295 5.16 -16.51 -19.72
CA HIS A 295 5.11 -15.90 -18.39
C HIS A 295 6.02 -14.66 -18.25
N ASN A 296 7.06 -14.51 -19.07
CA ASN A 296 7.89 -13.29 -19.07
C ASN A 296 7.15 -12.08 -19.63
N LYS A 297 6.14 -12.30 -20.48
CA LYS A 297 5.36 -11.25 -21.14
C LYS A 297 4.01 -11.03 -20.50
N ILE A 298 3.53 -11.97 -19.68
CA ILE A 298 2.16 -11.96 -19.13
C ILE A 298 1.82 -10.68 -18.37
N VAL A 299 2.75 -10.15 -17.56
CA VAL A 299 2.57 -8.88 -16.85
C VAL A 299 2.54 -7.70 -17.82
N SER A 300 3.45 -7.67 -18.80
CA SER A 300 3.49 -6.62 -19.82
C SER A 300 2.21 -6.58 -20.64
N ARG A 301 1.74 -7.76 -21.08
CA ARG A 301 0.48 -7.92 -21.81
C ARG A 301 -0.72 -7.49 -20.97
N SER A 302 -0.74 -7.84 -19.68
CA SER A 302 -1.83 -7.45 -18.77
C SER A 302 -1.95 -5.93 -18.62
N VAL A 303 -0.82 -5.25 -18.46
CA VAL A 303 -0.73 -3.78 -18.39
C VAL A 303 -1.20 -3.13 -19.69
N GLU A 304 -0.84 -3.68 -20.84
CA GLU A 304 -1.27 -3.22 -22.17
C GLU A 304 -2.79 -3.35 -22.35
N VAL A 305 -3.32 -4.56 -22.13
CA VAL A 305 -4.75 -4.89 -22.30
C VAL A 305 -5.63 -4.06 -21.36
N ARG A 306 -5.16 -3.76 -20.15
CA ARG A 306 -5.90 -2.88 -19.23
C ARG A 306 -5.76 -1.40 -19.58
N GLY A 307 -4.66 -1.01 -20.24
CA GLY A 307 -4.31 0.39 -20.48
C GLY A 307 -3.72 1.09 -19.26
N VAL A 308 -3.05 0.35 -18.37
CA VAL A 308 -2.39 0.91 -17.18
C VAL A 308 -1.17 1.71 -17.65
N LYS A 309 -1.14 3.01 -17.35
CA LYS A 309 0.04 3.85 -17.62
C LYS A 309 1.02 3.77 -16.45
N VAL A 310 2.03 2.91 -16.57
CA VAL A 310 3.07 2.78 -15.56
C VAL A 310 4.19 3.79 -15.83
N LYS A 311 4.51 4.62 -14.84
CA LYS A 311 5.78 5.36 -14.82
C LYS A 311 6.84 4.44 -14.24
N LEU A 312 7.71 3.91 -15.09
CA LEU A 312 8.89 3.18 -14.63
C LEU A 312 10.00 4.20 -14.34
N SER A 313 10.28 4.45 -13.07
CA SER A 313 11.48 5.20 -12.65
C SER A 313 12.70 4.33 -12.94
N LYS A 314 13.39 4.58 -14.05
CA LYS A 314 14.60 3.86 -14.45
C LYS A 314 15.80 4.41 -13.70
N ILE A 315 15.97 4.00 -12.45
CA ILE A 315 17.19 4.27 -11.68
C ILE A 315 18.20 3.16 -12.01
N PRO A 316 19.47 3.47 -12.34
CA PRO A 316 20.46 2.50 -12.83
C PRO A 316 21.04 1.59 -11.72
N ILE A 317 20.18 0.99 -10.89
CA ILE A 317 20.59 0.10 -9.79
C ILE A 317 20.31 -1.38 -10.12
N PRO A 318 21.05 -2.32 -9.50
CA PRO A 318 20.95 -3.75 -9.79
C PRO A 318 19.78 -4.47 -9.10
N VAL A 319 18.98 -3.75 -8.31
CA VAL A 319 17.82 -4.28 -7.59
C VAL A 319 16.54 -3.59 -8.06
N PRO A 320 15.38 -4.25 -7.98
CA PRO A 320 14.09 -3.61 -8.17
C PRO A 320 13.91 -2.37 -7.29
N PHE A 321 13.28 -1.33 -7.84
CA PHE A 321 13.02 -0.07 -7.15
C PHE A 321 11.55 0.33 -7.31
N ALA A 322 10.81 0.42 -6.21
CA ALA A 322 9.40 0.81 -6.17
C ALA A 322 8.95 1.10 -4.73
N ALA A 323 7.90 1.92 -4.56
CA ALA A 323 7.30 2.17 -3.25
C ALA A 323 6.75 0.90 -2.58
N ALA A 324 6.38 -0.11 -3.37
CA ALA A 324 5.93 -1.41 -2.87
C ALA A 324 6.99 -2.16 -2.04
N PHE A 325 8.28 -1.83 -2.17
CA PHE A 325 9.35 -2.47 -1.38
C PHE A 325 9.60 -1.76 -0.03
N GLU A 326 8.98 -0.60 0.21
CA GLU A 326 9.23 0.20 1.42
C GLU A 326 8.94 -0.55 2.72
N GLY A 327 7.91 -1.41 2.69
CA GLY A 327 7.48 -2.20 3.83
C GLY A 327 8.30 -3.48 4.09
N GLU A 328 9.22 -3.85 3.20
CA GLU A 328 9.98 -5.09 3.35
C GLU A 328 10.92 -5.03 4.56
N ARG A 329 10.94 -6.10 5.38
CA ARG A 329 11.81 -6.17 6.54
C ARG A 329 13.08 -6.96 6.23
N VAL A 330 14.25 -6.35 6.48
CA VAL A 330 15.54 -7.07 6.44
C VAL A 330 15.89 -7.59 7.83
N ARG A 331 15.60 -8.86 8.07
CA ARG A 331 15.90 -9.53 9.35
C ARG A 331 17.40 -9.86 9.46
N LYS A 332 17.88 -10.05 10.68
CA LYS A 332 19.32 -10.23 10.97
C LYS A 332 19.95 -11.39 10.19
N GLU A 333 19.21 -12.47 10.01
CA GLU A 333 19.59 -13.65 9.25
C GLU A 333 19.77 -13.40 7.75
N GLN A 334 19.05 -12.41 7.19
CA GLN A 334 19.11 -11.99 5.80
C GLN A 334 20.14 -10.87 5.59
N THR A 335 20.48 -10.12 6.63
CA THR A 335 21.42 -8.99 6.56
C THR A 335 22.83 -9.44 6.14
N TYR A 336 23.39 -8.73 5.17
CA TYR A 336 24.81 -8.82 4.79
C TYR A 336 25.64 -7.81 5.60
N VAL A 337 25.24 -6.54 5.56
CA VAL A 337 25.90 -5.44 6.29
C VAL A 337 24.86 -4.59 7.02
N GLU A 338 25.22 -4.09 8.20
CA GLU A 338 24.42 -3.12 8.95
C GLU A 338 25.23 -1.87 9.34
N PHE A 339 24.57 -0.72 9.35
CA PHE A 339 25.17 0.58 9.63
C PHE A 339 24.33 1.32 10.67
N GLY A 340 24.95 1.98 11.64
CA GLY A 340 24.24 2.76 12.65
C GLY A 340 23.72 1.92 13.81
N SER A 341 22.73 2.47 14.52
CA SER A 341 22.28 1.95 15.82
C SER A 341 23.46 1.77 16.79
N LYS A 342 23.42 0.77 17.67
CA LYS A 342 24.50 0.45 18.61
C LYS A 342 25.71 -0.27 17.99
N TYR A 343 25.69 -0.49 16.67
CA TYR A 343 26.67 -1.36 15.98
C TYR A 343 27.81 -0.60 15.31
N SER A 344 27.53 0.60 14.78
CA SER A 344 28.54 1.47 14.17
C SER A 344 28.06 2.93 14.14
N THR A 345 28.99 3.86 13.92
CA THR A 345 28.65 5.27 13.70
C THR A 345 28.01 5.45 12.32
N SER A 346 26.81 6.02 12.26
CA SER A 346 26.19 6.37 10.98
C SER A 346 25.42 7.69 11.05
N PHE A 347 25.38 8.40 9.92
CA PHE A 347 24.55 9.58 9.76
C PHE A 347 24.10 9.79 8.32
N GLU A 348 23.05 10.56 8.16
CA GLU A 348 22.60 11.18 6.92
C GLU A 348 22.48 12.69 7.12
N TYR A 349 22.97 13.46 6.16
CA TYR A 349 22.98 14.91 6.22
C TYR A 349 22.77 15.50 4.83
N LEU A 350 21.70 16.28 4.66
CA LEU A 350 21.44 17.03 3.45
C LEU A 350 21.71 18.52 3.68
N ARG A 351 22.44 19.18 2.79
CA ARG A 351 22.68 20.63 2.84
C ARG A 351 22.50 21.31 1.50
N ALA A 352 22.02 22.55 1.52
CA ALA A 352 21.97 23.41 0.36
C ALA A 352 23.35 24.04 0.10
N ARG A 353 23.71 24.14 -1.18
CA ARG A 353 24.95 24.77 -1.67
C ARG A 353 24.64 25.71 -2.82
N ASN A 354 25.59 26.61 -3.13
CA ASN A 354 25.45 27.45 -4.30
C ASN A 354 25.59 26.61 -5.59
N MET A 355 25.01 27.12 -6.67
CA MET A 355 24.91 26.40 -7.95
C MET A 355 26.28 26.04 -8.55
N ASP A 356 27.32 26.81 -8.24
CA ASP A 356 28.71 26.63 -8.67
C ASP A 356 29.51 25.67 -7.79
N GLU A 357 29.03 25.40 -6.56
CA GLU A 357 29.67 24.46 -5.63
C GLU A 357 29.21 23.00 -5.82
N VAL A 358 28.09 22.78 -6.53
CA VAL A 358 27.52 21.45 -6.76
C VAL A 358 27.75 20.98 -8.19
N GLN A 359 28.40 19.82 -8.33
CA GLN A 359 28.48 19.10 -9.58
C GLN A 359 27.35 18.09 -9.67
N ASP A 360 26.37 18.36 -10.54
CA ASP A 360 25.22 17.48 -10.71
C ASP A 360 25.64 16.07 -11.15
N GLY A 361 25.03 15.05 -10.51
CA GLY A 361 25.30 13.64 -10.78
C GLY A 361 26.63 13.12 -10.23
N LYS A 362 27.42 13.96 -9.53
CA LYS A 362 28.66 13.49 -8.91
C LYS A 362 28.32 12.61 -7.71
N ILE A 363 28.76 11.35 -7.78
CA ILE A 363 28.65 10.37 -6.69
C ILE A 363 30.05 9.88 -6.34
N GLU A 364 30.47 10.10 -5.10
CA GLU A 364 31.81 9.78 -4.61
C GLU A 364 31.73 8.86 -3.38
N LEU A 365 32.56 7.83 -3.32
CA LEU A 365 32.70 6.93 -2.18
C LEU A 365 34.11 7.10 -1.58
N ILE A 366 34.17 7.50 -0.32
CA ILE A 366 35.41 7.75 0.42
C ILE A 366 35.54 6.69 1.52
N GLY A 367 36.39 5.70 1.26
CA GLY A 367 36.58 4.52 2.09
C GLY A 367 36.26 3.23 1.33
N PRO A 368 36.29 2.06 2.01
CA PRO A 368 36.01 0.79 1.38
C PRO A 368 34.51 0.63 1.05
N ASP A 369 34.20 0.04 -0.10
CA ASP A 369 32.83 -0.40 -0.41
C ASP A 369 32.54 -1.75 0.27
N ILE A 370 31.26 -2.14 0.30
CA ILE A 370 30.78 -3.32 1.03
C ILE A 370 31.32 -4.65 0.50
N ASP A 371 31.79 -4.71 -0.75
CA ASP A 371 32.43 -5.90 -1.33
C ASP A 371 33.94 -5.97 -1.14
N GLN A 372 34.55 -4.88 -0.69
CA GLN A 372 35.99 -4.81 -0.41
C GLN A 372 36.31 -5.32 1.00
N ILE A 373 35.28 -5.40 1.87
CA ILE A 373 35.40 -5.93 3.22
C ILE A 373 35.12 -7.43 3.18
N LYS A 374 36.04 -8.23 3.76
CA LYS A 374 35.86 -9.67 3.95
C LYS A 374 35.51 -9.96 5.41
N PRO A 375 34.21 -9.99 5.76
CA PRO A 375 33.81 -10.18 7.15
C PRO A 375 34.00 -11.64 7.59
N GLU A 376 34.43 -11.82 8.84
CA GLU A 376 34.48 -13.15 9.47
C GLU A 376 33.09 -13.69 9.81
N LYS A 377 32.11 -12.80 10.00
CA LYS A 377 30.73 -13.12 10.36
C LYS A 377 29.74 -12.16 9.72
N LEU A 378 28.57 -12.68 9.34
CA LEU A 378 27.43 -11.88 8.89
C LEU A 378 26.31 -11.80 9.96
N PRO A 379 25.58 -10.68 10.05
CA PRO A 379 25.93 -9.41 9.43
C PRO A 379 27.19 -8.80 10.06
N PHE A 380 27.97 -8.08 9.27
CA PHE A 380 29.05 -7.24 9.81
C PHE A 380 28.58 -5.79 9.88
N ALA A 381 29.17 -5.04 10.80
CA ALA A 381 28.90 -3.62 10.97
C ALA A 381 30.06 -2.79 10.41
N MET A 382 29.75 -1.66 9.80
CA MET A 382 30.74 -0.68 9.34
C MET A 382 30.17 0.74 9.45
N PRO A 383 31.01 1.79 9.56
CA PRO A 383 30.51 3.16 9.64
C PRO A 383 29.98 3.65 8.28
N LEU A 384 29.03 4.59 8.31
CA LEU A 384 28.44 5.15 7.10
C LEU A 384 27.98 6.60 7.28
N GLY A 385 28.55 7.51 6.50
CA GLY A 385 28.07 8.88 6.36
C GLY A 385 27.47 9.12 4.98
N ILE A 386 26.23 9.57 4.90
CA ILE A 386 25.57 9.96 3.64
C ILE A 386 25.46 11.48 3.62
N LEU A 387 26.28 12.15 2.81
CA LEU A 387 26.22 13.59 2.59
C LEU A 387 25.54 13.87 1.25
N VAL A 388 24.42 14.58 1.28
CA VAL A 388 23.68 15.01 0.09
C VAL A 388 23.79 16.53 -0.04
N GLU A 389 24.34 16.99 -1.15
CA GLU A 389 24.45 18.41 -1.47
C GLU A 389 23.50 18.75 -2.61
N VAL A 390 22.55 19.63 -2.34
CA VAL A 390 21.55 20.07 -3.32
C VAL A 390 21.74 21.54 -3.66
N ALA A 391 21.49 21.89 -4.92
CA ALA A 391 21.43 23.28 -5.35
C ALA A 391 20.18 23.50 -6.19
N GLY A 392 19.54 24.66 -6.01
CA GLY A 392 18.45 25.09 -6.87
C GLY A 392 18.04 26.52 -6.61
N ARG A 393 17.44 27.17 -7.61
CA ARG A 393 17.12 28.62 -7.53
C ARG A 393 16.12 28.97 -6.42
N LYS A 394 15.22 28.04 -6.12
CA LYS A 394 14.23 28.17 -5.05
C LYS A 394 14.63 27.43 -3.77
N MET A 395 15.80 26.80 -3.74
CA MET A 395 16.28 26.08 -2.57
C MET A 395 16.59 27.07 -1.44
N GLN A 396 16.17 26.73 -0.23
CA GLN A 396 16.40 27.52 0.98
C GLN A 396 16.88 26.59 2.09
N LYS A 397 17.61 27.13 3.07
CA LYS A 397 18.05 26.37 4.25
C LYS A 397 16.88 25.71 5.01
N ASP A 398 15.70 26.32 4.95
CA ASP A 398 14.48 25.81 5.61
C ASP A 398 13.91 24.56 4.94
N PHE A 399 14.34 24.24 3.71
CA PHE A 399 13.90 23.04 3.00
C PHE A 399 14.85 21.85 3.19
N GLU A 400 16.01 22.04 3.84
CA GLU A 400 17.00 20.99 3.99
C GLU A 400 16.47 19.80 4.79
N SER A 401 15.88 20.03 5.96
CA SER A 401 15.29 18.99 6.82
C SER A 401 14.16 18.22 6.14
N ILE A 402 13.38 18.89 5.30
CA ILE A 402 12.26 18.29 4.55
C ILE A 402 12.78 17.31 3.51
N LEU A 403 13.80 17.71 2.76
CA LEU A 403 14.45 16.86 1.77
C LEU A 403 15.25 15.74 2.45
N GLU A 404 15.97 16.04 3.53
CA GLU A 404 16.73 15.05 4.31
C GLU A 404 15.85 13.90 4.74
N ARG A 405 14.61 14.18 5.18
CA ARG A 405 13.68 13.13 5.58
C ARG A 405 13.27 12.18 4.45
N GLN A 406 13.34 12.61 3.19
CA GLN A 406 13.01 11.75 2.06
C GLN A 406 14.06 10.66 1.81
N ILE A 407 15.27 10.81 2.34
CA ILE A 407 16.33 9.79 2.27
C ILE A 407 15.80 8.46 2.83
N HIS A 408 15.02 8.51 3.91
CA HIS A 408 14.38 7.33 4.48
C HIS A 408 13.48 6.60 3.48
N HIS A 409 12.59 7.31 2.78
CA HIS A 409 11.68 6.68 1.83
C HIS A 409 12.44 6.15 0.61
N TYR A 410 13.33 6.97 0.04
CA TYR A 410 14.04 6.62 -1.18
C TYR A 410 14.96 5.40 -1.01
N ILE A 411 15.64 5.28 0.13
CA ILE A 411 16.47 4.11 0.41
C ILE A 411 15.60 2.86 0.58
N ASN A 412 14.46 2.95 1.28
CA ASN A 412 13.54 1.81 1.48
C ASN A 412 12.82 1.38 0.18
N PHE A 413 12.77 2.20 -0.86
CA PHE A 413 12.18 1.79 -2.14
C PHE A 413 13.06 0.79 -2.91
N ALA A 414 14.32 0.60 -2.53
CA ALA A 414 15.20 -0.40 -3.11
C ALA A 414 14.98 -1.76 -2.43
N MET A 415 14.60 -2.77 -3.21
CA MET A 415 14.34 -4.12 -2.70
C MET A 415 15.56 -4.69 -1.96
N GLY A 416 15.33 -5.23 -0.77
CA GLY A 416 16.38 -5.78 0.09
C GLY A 416 17.25 -4.75 0.82
N VAL A 417 16.88 -3.48 0.81
CA VAL A 417 17.50 -2.42 1.61
C VAL A 417 16.49 -1.88 2.62
N PHE A 418 16.91 -1.76 3.88
CA PHE A 418 16.09 -1.24 4.97
C PHE A 418 16.76 0.00 5.57
N HIS A 419 16.00 1.05 5.79
CA HIS A 419 16.42 2.28 6.45
C HIS A 419 15.42 2.68 7.54
N MET A 420 15.90 3.00 8.74
CA MET A 420 15.09 3.56 9.82
C MET A 420 15.88 4.62 10.59
N GLY A 421 15.19 5.57 11.22
CA GLY A 421 15.82 6.66 11.94
C GLY A 421 16.01 7.89 11.04
N GLN A 422 16.91 8.76 11.44
CA GLN A 422 17.19 10.04 10.79
C GLN A 422 18.52 10.63 11.30
N ARG A 423 19.02 11.69 10.65
CA ARG A 423 20.18 12.47 11.11
C ARG A 423 21.34 11.53 11.48
N ASN A 424 21.87 11.61 12.70
CA ASN A 424 22.97 10.79 13.23
C ASN A 424 22.53 9.57 14.06
N ILE A 425 21.26 9.20 14.01
CA ILE A 425 20.69 8.02 14.68
C ILE A 425 19.98 7.10 13.68
N ASN A 426 20.44 7.13 12.43
CA ASN A 426 19.93 6.26 11.39
C ASN A 426 20.43 4.82 11.58
N TRP A 427 19.71 3.87 10.98
CA TRP A 427 20.01 2.46 11.00
C TRP A 427 19.66 1.86 9.65
N ILE A 428 20.68 1.35 8.95
CA ILE A 428 20.55 0.86 7.58
C ILE A 428 20.99 -0.59 7.52
N ARG A 429 20.27 -1.42 6.76
CA ARG A 429 20.62 -2.81 6.47
C ARG A 429 20.54 -3.07 4.98
N ILE A 430 21.50 -3.83 4.47
CA ILE A 430 21.49 -4.35 3.10
C ILE A 430 21.45 -5.88 3.19
N SER A 431 20.52 -6.50 2.48
CA SER A 431 20.37 -7.96 2.47
C SER A 431 21.45 -8.66 1.66
N LYS A 432 21.65 -9.95 1.92
CA LYS A 432 22.53 -10.82 1.11
C LYS A 432 22.10 -10.86 -0.35
N ASP A 433 20.79 -10.87 -0.61
CA ASP A 433 20.25 -10.94 -1.97
C ASP A 433 20.50 -9.65 -2.75
N ALA A 434 20.35 -8.49 -2.11
CA ALA A 434 20.70 -7.20 -2.71
C ALA A 434 22.21 -7.15 -3.04
N PHE A 435 23.07 -7.55 -2.11
CA PHE A 435 24.52 -7.63 -2.33
C PHE A 435 24.90 -8.56 -3.49
N ASN A 436 24.31 -9.76 -3.52
CA ASN A 436 24.56 -10.77 -4.55
C ASN A 436 24.06 -10.34 -5.93
N SER A 437 23.00 -9.53 -5.99
CA SER A 437 22.52 -8.91 -7.23
C SER A 437 23.47 -7.84 -7.76
N GLY A 438 24.45 -7.41 -6.97
CA GLY A 438 25.44 -6.40 -7.32
C GLY A 438 25.23 -5.05 -6.64
N PHE A 439 24.29 -4.94 -5.68
CA PHE A 439 24.07 -3.68 -4.96
C PHE A 439 25.33 -3.29 -4.18
N ARG A 440 25.60 -1.99 -4.14
CA ARG A 440 26.82 -1.33 -3.63
C ARG A 440 26.45 0.04 -3.11
N LEU A 441 27.30 0.63 -2.27
CA LEU A 441 26.97 1.92 -1.64
C LEU A 441 26.76 3.05 -2.65
N ARG A 442 27.51 3.05 -3.77
CA ARG A 442 27.32 4.01 -4.87
C ARG A 442 25.86 4.11 -5.34
N HIS A 443 25.12 3.00 -5.35
CA HIS A 443 23.73 2.97 -5.79
C HIS A 443 22.79 3.76 -4.87
N ILE A 444 23.14 3.94 -3.58
CA ILE A 444 22.41 4.87 -2.69
C ILE A 444 22.49 6.29 -3.25
N GLY A 445 23.67 6.71 -3.72
CA GLY A 445 23.84 8.01 -4.37
C GLY A 445 23.03 8.15 -5.66
N GLU A 446 22.93 7.09 -6.45
CA GLU A 446 22.15 7.08 -7.71
C GLU A 446 20.65 7.19 -7.45
N ILE A 447 20.17 6.51 -6.40
CA ILE A 447 18.78 6.62 -5.93
C ILE A 447 18.47 8.06 -5.51
N LEU A 448 19.30 8.63 -4.62
CA LEU A 448 19.06 9.97 -4.08
C LEU A 448 19.14 11.04 -5.17
N HIS A 449 20.11 10.97 -6.07
CA HIS A 449 20.23 11.87 -7.22
C HIS A 449 18.95 11.85 -8.08
N ALA A 450 18.52 10.67 -8.51
CA ALA A 450 17.36 10.53 -9.38
C ALA A 450 16.07 11.00 -8.69
N LYS A 451 15.85 10.60 -7.44
CA LYS A 451 14.60 10.85 -6.72
C LYS A 451 14.41 12.30 -6.30
N PHE A 452 15.45 12.99 -5.86
CA PHE A 452 15.33 14.41 -5.52
C PHE A 452 14.98 15.27 -6.75
N LEU A 453 15.58 14.98 -7.90
CA LEU A 453 15.26 15.66 -9.15
C LEU A 453 13.86 15.32 -9.68
N GLU A 454 13.41 14.07 -9.52
CA GLU A 454 12.09 13.62 -9.97
C GLU A 454 10.96 14.22 -9.12
N ASP A 455 11.08 14.18 -7.79
CA ASP A 455 9.99 14.52 -6.88
C ASP A 455 9.98 16.01 -6.50
N TYR A 456 11.14 16.69 -6.55
CA TYR A 456 11.28 18.11 -6.21
C TYR A 456 11.87 18.97 -7.35
N PRO A 457 11.39 18.84 -8.60
CA PRO A 457 11.98 19.53 -9.77
C PRO A 457 11.85 21.06 -9.71
N SER A 458 11.01 21.59 -8.82
CA SER A 458 10.86 23.04 -8.63
C SER A 458 11.82 23.64 -7.61
N LEU A 459 12.45 22.80 -6.77
CA LEU A 459 13.37 23.20 -5.69
C LEU A 459 14.80 22.78 -5.97
N VAL A 460 15.01 21.59 -6.53
CA VAL A 460 16.31 20.97 -6.71
C VAL A 460 16.65 20.93 -8.20
N ASP A 461 17.70 21.64 -8.57
CA ASP A 461 18.24 21.70 -9.95
C ASP A 461 19.47 20.78 -10.11
N LYS A 462 20.27 20.58 -9.05
CA LYS A 462 21.47 19.74 -9.04
C LYS A 462 21.59 18.95 -7.74
N VAL A 463 22.10 17.73 -7.84
CA VAL A 463 22.39 16.88 -6.66
C VAL A 463 23.79 16.27 -6.78
N GLN A 464 24.54 16.34 -5.68
CA GLN A 464 25.82 15.65 -5.49
C GLN A 464 25.71 14.80 -4.22
N VAL A 465 26.24 13.57 -4.26
CA VAL A 465 26.22 12.66 -3.10
C VAL A 465 27.62 12.18 -2.80
N THR A 466 28.03 12.30 -1.54
CA THR A 466 29.28 11.74 -1.04
C THR A 466 28.98 10.74 0.06
N ILE A 467 29.50 9.53 -0.11
CA ILE A 467 29.33 8.43 0.84
C ILE A 467 30.67 8.19 1.52
N TYR A 468 30.65 8.16 2.85
CA TYR A 468 31.82 7.95 3.69
C TYR A 468 31.72 6.62 4.39
N THR A 469 32.75 5.80 4.27
CA THR A 469 32.91 4.53 5.00
C THR A 469 34.26 4.40 5.69
N ASP A 470 35.19 5.33 5.43
CA ASP A 470 36.36 5.52 6.26
C ASP A 470 35.96 6.14 7.61
N GLU A 471 36.37 5.51 8.71
CA GLU A 471 35.95 5.91 10.05
C GLU A 471 36.42 7.32 10.44
N ASN A 472 37.60 7.75 9.99
CA ASN A 472 38.11 9.09 10.32
C ASN A 472 37.30 10.16 9.58
N GLU A 473 37.01 9.93 8.30
CA GLU A 473 36.20 10.85 7.50
C GLU A 473 34.74 10.89 7.97
N VAL A 474 34.14 9.75 8.33
CA VAL A 474 32.80 9.70 8.94
C VAL A 474 32.75 10.55 10.20
N ASN A 475 33.72 10.37 11.12
CA ASN A 475 33.77 11.15 12.36
C ASN A 475 34.05 12.64 12.12
N ARG A 476 34.80 12.99 11.07
CA ARG A 476 35.07 14.39 10.71
C ARG A 476 33.79 15.09 10.23
N VAL A 477 33.08 14.48 9.27
CA VAL A 477 31.87 15.07 8.67
C VAL A 477 30.70 15.03 9.64
N LEU A 478 30.61 14.02 10.51
CA LEU A 478 29.59 13.94 11.55
C LEU A 478 29.61 15.17 12.46
N LYS A 479 30.79 15.70 12.82
CA LYS A 479 30.90 16.92 13.63
C LYS A 479 30.29 18.13 12.92
N GLU A 480 30.48 18.25 11.61
CA GLU A 480 29.85 19.30 10.80
C GLU A 480 28.32 19.13 10.77
N ALA A 481 27.85 17.88 10.60
CA ALA A 481 26.43 17.56 10.56
C ALA A 481 25.73 17.87 11.90
N VAL A 482 26.34 17.50 13.03
CA VAL A 482 25.80 17.78 14.37
C VAL A 482 25.61 19.27 14.61
N VAL A 483 26.57 20.11 14.21
CA VAL A 483 26.44 21.58 14.31
C VAL A 483 25.25 22.08 13.48
N ALA A 484 25.05 21.55 12.28
CA ALA A 484 23.91 21.92 11.44
C ALA A 484 22.57 21.45 12.05
N PHE A 485 22.54 20.26 12.66
CA PHE A 485 21.36 19.76 13.36
C PHE A 485 21.01 20.65 14.56
N GLU A 486 22.01 21.05 15.37
CA GLU A 486 21.83 21.99 16.47
C GLU A 486 21.32 23.36 15.98
N GLU A 487 21.85 23.89 14.87
CA GLU A 487 21.35 25.14 14.26
C GLU A 487 19.88 25.02 13.84
N ARG A 488 19.49 23.88 13.25
CA ARG A 488 18.09 23.60 12.88
C ARG A 488 17.18 23.57 14.11
N ASP A 489 17.61 22.93 15.18
CA ASP A 489 16.82 22.80 16.41
C ASP A 489 16.69 24.17 17.12
N MET A 490 17.76 24.97 17.15
CA MET A 490 17.75 26.32 17.73
C MET A 490 16.79 27.29 17.02
N ARG A 491 16.58 27.15 15.71
CA ARG A 491 15.61 27.97 14.97
C ARG A 491 14.18 27.74 15.43
N THR A 492 13.87 26.53 15.88
CA THR A 492 12.54 26.18 16.41
C THR A 492 12.41 26.55 17.89
N ALA A 493 13.51 26.48 18.65
CA ALA A 493 13.52 26.66 20.11
C ALA A 493 13.04 28.04 20.61
N GLY A 494 13.00 29.06 19.75
CA GLY A 494 12.53 30.41 20.12
C GLY A 494 11.03 30.64 19.94
N MET A 495 10.29 29.70 19.35
CA MET A 495 8.88 29.84 19.01
C MET A 495 7.98 29.19 20.06
N LYS A 496 6.88 29.86 20.43
CA LYS A 496 5.90 29.31 21.40
C LYS A 496 4.59 28.90 20.75
N ASP A 497 3.91 27.93 21.34
CA ASP A 497 2.62 27.45 20.85
C ASP A 497 1.52 28.52 20.97
N GLU A 498 1.63 29.45 21.92
CA GLU A 498 0.72 30.59 22.05
C GLU A 498 0.90 31.65 20.95
N GLU A 499 2.07 31.74 20.34
CA GLU A 499 2.42 32.78 19.36
C GLU A 499 1.95 32.46 17.93
N VAL A 500 1.49 31.23 17.70
CA VAL A 500 1.01 30.77 16.39
C VAL A 500 -0.46 30.38 16.42
N ASP A 501 -1.25 30.82 15.45
CA ASP A 501 -2.68 30.45 15.36
C ASP A 501 -2.93 29.13 14.61
N THR A 502 -1.88 28.54 14.04
CA THR A 502 -1.94 27.37 13.17
C THR A 502 -0.87 26.37 13.56
N PHE A 503 -1.27 25.12 13.74
CA PHE A 503 -0.37 23.97 13.84
C PHE A 503 -0.30 23.24 12.50
N TYR A 504 0.55 22.23 12.38
CA TYR A 504 0.65 21.42 11.16
C TYR A 504 0.45 19.95 11.46
N SER A 505 -0.30 19.27 10.61
CA SER A 505 -0.39 17.82 10.67
C SER A 505 0.85 17.17 10.06
N CYS A 506 1.10 15.91 10.38
CA CYS A 506 1.86 15.01 9.53
C CYS A 506 1.16 13.64 9.48
N THR A 507 0.75 13.24 8.28
CA THR A 507 0.10 11.95 8.00
C THR A 507 1.01 10.98 7.25
N LEU A 508 2.30 11.28 7.16
CA LEU A 508 3.29 10.51 6.42
C LEU A 508 3.36 9.04 6.89
N CYS A 509 3.31 8.83 8.21
CA CYS A 509 3.39 7.50 8.81
C CYS A 509 2.08 6.69 8.69
N GLN A 510 1.04 7.24 8.07
CA GLN A 510 -0.19 6.47 7.79
C GLN A 510 0.04 5.35 6.77
N SER A 511 1.19 5.32 6.09
CA SER A 511 1.63 4.17 5.29
C SER A 511 1.64 2.88 6.10
N TYR A 512 2.02 2.90 7.38
CA TYR A 512 2.05 1.72 8.27
C TYR A 512 1.23 1.88 9.57
N ALA A 513 0.84 3.10 9.95
CA ALA A 513 0.00 3.40 11.11
C ALA A 513 -1.27 4.17 10.70
N PRO A 514 -2.32 3.50 10.15
CA PRO A 514 -3.34 4.13 9.31
C PRO A 514 -4.18 5.23 9.98
N ASN A 515 -4.40 5.11 11.30
CA ASN A 515 -5.20 6.05 12.07
C ASN A 515 -4.36 7.10 12.80
N HIS A 516 -3.03 7.01 12.70
CA HIS A 516 -2.13 7.93 13.38
C HIS A 516 -2.09 9.28 12.67
N VAL A 517 -2.10 10.36 13.45
CA VAL A 517 -1.91 11.73 12.98
C VAL A 517 -0.96 12.41 13.95
N CYS A 518 0.19 12.86 13.48
CA CYS A 518 1.05 13.77 14.24
C CYS A 518 0.48 15.19 14.14
N VAL A 519 0.34 15.87 15.27
CA VAL A 519 0.11 17.32 15.33
C VAL A 519 1.42 17.95 15.80
N ILE A 520 2.03 18.72 14.91
CA ILE A 520 3.34 19.35 15.11
C ILE A 520 3.11 20.81 15.50
N THR A 521 3.68 21.20 16.63
CA THR A 521 3.60 22.56 17.18
C THR A 521 5.02 23.11 17.37
N PRO A 522 5.20 24.43 17.53
CA PRO A 522 6.50 25.01 17.86
C PRO A 522 7.23 24.30 19.00
N GLU A 523 6.53 23.98 20.09
CA GLU A 523 7.12 23.40 21.30
C GLU A 523 7.01 21.86 21.35
N LYS A 524 6.31 21.25 20.37
CA LYS A 524 6.18 19.80 20.26
C LYS A 524 6.42 19.35 18.82
N LEU A 525 7.65 18.88 18.59
CA LEU A 525 8.06 18.29 17.33
C LEU A 525 7.27 16.99 17.04
N GLY A 526 7.28 16.57 15.77
CA GLY A 526 6.83 15.24 15.42
C GLY A 526 7.66 14.18 16.16
N LEU A 527 7.01 13.15 16.71
CA LEU A 527 7.64 12.11 17.55
C LEU A 527 8.85 11.40 16.93
N CYS A 528 8.99 11.46 15.60
CA CYS A 528 10.17 10.94 14.91
C CYS A 528 11.44 11.75 15.21
N GLY A 529 11.32 13.03 15.57
CA GLY A 529 12.40 14.00 15.77
C GLY A 529 12.78 14.82 14.52
N ALA A 530 12.36 14.41 13.32
CA ALA A 530 12.77 15.07 12.07
C ALA A 530 11.86 16.20 11.59
N TYR A 531 10.63 16.31 12.11
CA TYR A 531 9.69 17.33 11.68
C TYR A 531 9.42 18.34 12.79
N SER A 532 9.87 19.57 12.57
CA SER A 532 9.49 20.77 13.32
C SER A 532 8.23 21.42 12.74
N TRP A 533 7.70 22.41 13.44
CA TRP A 533 6.58 23.21 12.94
C TRP A 533 6.93 23.95 11.64
N LEU A 534 8.17 24.46 11.52
CA LEU A 534 8.67 25.12 10.32
C LEU A 534 8.71 24.15 9.14
N ASP A 535 9.11 22.89 9.36
CA ASP A 535 9.09 21.86 8.32
C ASP A 535 7.67 21.57 7.84
N GLY A 536 6.71 21.49 8.77
CA GLY A 536 5.29 21.31 8.44
C GLY A 536 4.74 22.44 7.56
N LYS A 537 5.09 23.69 7.89
CA LYS A 537 4.74 24.88 7.11
C LYS A 537 5.35 24.85 5.72
N ALA A 538 6.66 24.67 5.63
CA ALA A 538 7.39 24.68 4.38
C ALA A 538 6.97 23.52 3.46
N ASN A 539 6.69 22.33 4.00
CA ASN A 539 6.21 21.19 3.19
C ASN A 539 4.83 21.48 2.57
N TYR A 540 3.93 22.13 3.32
CA TYR A 540 2.65 22.59 2.78
C TYR A 540 2.82 23.63 1.66
N GLU A 541 3.77 24.57 1.80
CA GLU A 541 4.08 25.55 0.75
C GLU A 541 4.63 24.90 -0.53
N ILE A 542 5.45 23.84 -0.38
CA ILE A 542 6.00 23.07 -1.49
C ILE A 542 4.92 22.23 -2.17
N ASN A 543 4.12 21.52 -1.37
CA ASN A 543 3.08 20.63 -1.85
C ASN A 543 1.80 20.78 -0.99
N PRO A 544 0.86 21.65 -1.40
CA PRO A 544 -0.39 21.87 -0.67
C PRO A 544 -1.29 20.64 -0.58
N LYS A 545 -1.07 19.63 -1.43
CA LYS A 545 -1.79 18.33 -1.40
C LYS A 545 -1.01 17.24 -0.66
N GLY A 546 0.10 17.59 -0.03
CA GLY A 546 0.98 16.68 0.69
C GLY A 546 0.44 16.25 2.05
N MET A 547 1.30 15.56 2.81
CA MET A 547 0.93 14.95 4.10
C MET A 547 0.91 15.94 5.27
N ASN A 548 1.50 17.11 5.07
CA ASN A 548 1.48 18.23 6.00
C ASN A 548 0.39 19.21 5.61
N GLN A 549 -0.56 19.42 6.51
CA GLN A 549 -1.71 20.29 6.30
C GLN A 549 -1.83 21.27 7.46
N PRO A 550 -2.20 22.54 7.21
CA PRO A 550 -2.41 23.51 8.27
C PRO A 550 -3.65 23.13 9.09
N ILE A 551 -3.51 23.23 10.42
CA ILE A 551 -4.58 23.02 11.39
C ILE A 551 -4.78 24.33 12.14
N PRO A 552 -5.80 25.13 11.79
CA PRO A 552 -6.20 26.27 12.61
C PRO A 552 -6.58 25.78 14.01
N LYS A 553 -6.03 26.39 15.07
CA LYS A 553 -6.32 25.96 16.46
C LYS A 553 -7.82 26.00 16.74
N GLY A 554 -8.51 27.06 16.29
CA GLY A 554 -9.92 27.28 16.57
C GLY A 554 -10.14 27.63 18.04
N GLU A 555 -11.27 27.20 18.62
CA GLU A 555 -11.59 27.45 20.02
C GLU A 555 -10.70 26.62 20.95
N CYS A 556 -10.07 27.27 21.93
CA CYS A 556 -9.33 26.61 23.00
C CYS A 556 -10.30 26.03 24.02
N ILE A 557 -10.29 24.71 24.19
CA ILE A 557 -11.15 23.98 25.13
C ILE A 557 -10.46 23.87 26.49
N ASP A 558 -9.18 23.50 26.49
CA ASP A 558 -8.37 23.39 27.71
C ASP A 558 -6.92 23.85 27.43
N PRO A 559 -6.51 25.02 27.92
CA PRO A 559 -5.16 25.55 27.68
C PRO A 559 -4.08 24.81 28.49
N ILE A 560 -4.44 24.10 29.56
CA ILE A 560 -3.47 23.37 30.40
C ILE A 560 -3.14 22.04 29.73
N LYS A 561 -4.15 21.32 29.23
CA LYS A 561 -3.94 20.05 28.52
C LYS A 561 -3.58 20.25 27.05
N GLY A 562 -3.77 21.45 26.51
CA GLY A 562 -3.59 21.75 25.10
C GLY A 562 -4.65 21.04 24.25
N GLU A 563 -5.93 21.26 24.56
CA GLU A 563 -7.06 20.76 23.77
C GLU A 563 -7.73 21.92 23.03
N TRP A 564 -7.84 21.78 21.71
CA TRP A 564 -8.48 22.77 20.85
C TRP A 564 -9.50 22.11 19.92
N ARG A 565 -10.63 22.77 19.68
CA ARG A 565 -11.69 22.23 18.83
C ARG A 565 -11.23 21.98 17.40
N GLY A 566 -10.47 22.91 16.80
CA GLY A 566 -9.98 22.77 15.43
C GLY A 566 -9.01 21.59 15.27
N VAL A 567 -8.20 21.32 16.30
CA VAL A 567 -7.30 20.15 16.34
C VAL A 567 -8.11 18.86 16.46
N ASN A 568 -9.09 18.79 17.37
CA ASN A 568 -9.95 17.61 17.52
C ASN A 568 -10.71 17.28 16.23
N GLU A 569 -11.33 18.26 15.58
CA GLU A 569 -12.05 18.07 14.31
C GLU A 569 -11.13 17.54 13.20
N PHE A 570 -9.93 18.12 13.08
CA PHE A 570 -8.96 17.70 12.08
C PHE A 570 -8.47 16.26 12.35
N VAL A 571 -8.07 15.97 13.60
CA VAL A 571 -7.59 14.65 14.00
C VAL A 571 -8.69 13.60 13.81
N TYR A 572 -9.93 13.88 14.19
CA TYR A 572 -11.06 12.98 13.98
C TYR A 572 -11.23 12.64 12.50
N MET A 573 -11.24 13.66 11.62
CA MET A 573 -11.37 13.45 10.19
C MET A 573 -10.20 12.68 9.58
N LYS A 574 -8.96 12.95 10.00
CA LYS A 574 -7.73 12.34 9.44
C LYS A 574 -7.32 11.01 10.08
N SER A 575 -7.89 10.65 11.22
CA SER A 575 -7.71 9.36 11.90
C SER A 575 -8.77 8.32 11.51
N ASN A 576 -9.44 8.51 10.38
CA ASN A 576 -10.58 7.68 9.96
C ASN A 576 -11.72 7.65 11.00
N LYS A 577 -11.96 8.78 11.68
CA LYS A 577 -13.02 8.96 12.69
C LYS A 577 -12.85 8.09 13.94
N THR A 578 -11.60 7.75 14.29
CA THR A 578 -11.30 6.90 15.46
C THR A 578 -10.85 7.70 16.69
N ILE A 579 -10.26 8.87 16.49
CA ILE A 579 -9.75 9.71 17.59
C ILE A 579 -10.62 10.96 17.70
N GLU A 580 -11.46 11.02 18.72
CA GLU A 580 -12.41 12.14 18.92
C GLU A 580 -11.82 13.32 19.67
N ARG A 581 -10.89 13.06 20.60
CA ARG A 581 -10.25 14.05 21.45
C ARG A 581 -8.74 13.92 21.36
N PHE A 582 -8.05 15.05 21.45
CA PHE A 582 -6.60 15.14 21.36
C PHE A 582 -6.07 16.22 22.30
N CYS A 583 -5.34 15.80 23.33
CA CYS A 583 -4.64 16.69 24.26
C CYS A 583 -3.14 16.71 23.92
N ASN A 584 -2.60 17.89 23.65
CA ASN A 584 -1.21 17.99 23.20
C ASN A 584 -0.20 17.89 24.35
N TYR A 585 -0.60 18.26 25.57
CA TYR A 585 0.28 18.34 26.75
C TYR A 585 -0.10 17.35 27.87
N SER A 586 -0.96 16.36 27.59
CA SER A 586 -1.36 15.33 28.55
C SER A 586 -1.11 13.93 28.00
N ILE A 587 -0.39 13.11 28.76
CA ILE A 587 -0.26 11.67 28.49
C ILE A 587 -1.40 10.85 29.13
N MET A 588 -2.04 11.39 30.17
CA MET A 588 -3.03 10.67 30.99
C MET A 588 -4.44 10.73 30.41
N GLU A 589 -4.73 11.73 29.57
CA GLU A 589 -6.06 11.94 29.01
C GLU A 589 -5.96 12.32 27.53
N ALA A 590 -6.59 11.52 26.67
CA ALA A 590 -6.59 11.69 25.22
C ALA A 590 -5.19 12.00 24.61
N PRO A 591 -4.17 11.19 24.92
CA PRO A 591 -2.81 11.46 24.47
C PRO A 591 -2.68 11.38 22.94
N THR A 592 -1.62 12.00 22.42
CA THR A 592 -1.19 11.79 21.03
C THR A 592 -0.91 10.31 20.78
N THR A 593 -1.46 9.76 19.68
CA THR A 593 -1.14 8.40 19.25
C THR A 593 0.30 8.30 18.75
N SER A 594 0.84 7.09 18.65
CA SER A 594 2.19 6.85 18.14
C SER A 594 2.16 5.91 16.94
N CYS A 595 3.01 6.14 15.95
CA CYS A 595 3.11 5.27 14.77
C CYS A 595 4.15 4.14 14.92
N GLY A 596 5.30 4.40 15.53
CA GLY A 596 6.37 3.41 15.70
C GLY A 596 7.78 3.93 15.44
N CYS A 597 7.92 5.13 14.86
CA CYS A 597 9.21 5.75 14.57
C CYS A 597 9.73 6.68 15.69
N PHE A 598 9.16 6.61 16.90
CA PHE A 598 9.58 7.42 18.05
C PHE A 598 11.02 7.13 18.48
N GLU A 599 11.78 8.17 18.82
CA GLU A 599 13.15 8.04 19.34
C GLU A 599 13.17 7.53 20.78
N SER A 600 12.16 7.91 21.56
CA SER A 600 12.00 7.50 22.96
C SER A 600 10.52 7.24 23.30
N ILE A 601 10.30 6.44 24.33
CA ILE A 601 8.97 6.14 24.90
C ILE A 601 8.91 6.72 26.31
N LEU A 602 7.82 7.41 26.64
CA LEU A 602 7.45 7.74 28.01
C LEU A 602 6.46 6.71 28.54
N ALA A 603 6.69 6.19 29.74
CA ALA A 603 5.78 5.32 30.46
C ALA A 603 5.50 5.84 31.87
N VAL A 604 4.25 5.75 32.31
CA VAL A 604 3.83 6.16 33.65
C VAL A 604 4.36 5.16 34.68
N LEU A 605 4.94 5.67 35.77
CA LEU A 605 5.36 4.88 36.93
C LEU A 605 4.55 5.32 38.17
N PRO A 606 3.41 4.66 38.46
CA PRO A 606 2.55 5.03 39.58
C PRO A 606 3.26 5.01 40.94
N GLU A 607 4.13 4.03 41.18
CA GLU A 607 4.87 3.86 42.43
C GLU A 607 5.83 5.02 42.70
N CYS A 608 6.26 5.71 41.65
CA CYS A 608 7.14 6.88 41.73
C CYS A 608 6.37 8.20 41.60
N ASN A 609 5.05 8.16 41.41
CA ASN A 609 4.23 9.33 41.06
C ASN A 609 4.86 10.15 39.92
N GLY A 610 5.36 9.47 38.89
CA GLY A 610 6.16 10.08 37.83
C GLY A 610 6.18 9.26 36.54
N PHE A 611 7.18 9.52 35.70
CA PHE A 611 7.35 8.87 34.41
C PHE A 611 8.76 8.30 34.29
N MET A 612 8.90 7.19 33.58
CA MET A 612 10.17 6.76 33.00
C MET A 612 10.22 7.14 31.52
N MET A 613 11.42 7.39 31.02
CA MET A 613 11.68 7.57 29.59
C MET A 613 12.77 6.59 29.17
N VAL A 614 12.54 5.89 28.06
CA VAL A 614 13.50 4.94 27.48
C VAL A 614 13.73 5.27 26.01
N SER A 615 14.99 5.39 25.62
CA SER A 615 15.36 5.62 24.21
C SER A 615 15.45 4.30 23.44
N ARG A 616 15.29 4.36 22.13
CA ARG A 616 15.37 3.18 21.23
C ARG A 616 16.70 2.42 21.34
N GLU A 617 17.78 3.13 21.65
CA GLU A 617 19.13 2.55 21.74
C GLU A 617 19.34 1.75 23.04
N TYR A 618 18.53 2.01 24.06
CA TYR A 618 18.64 1.34 25.35
C TYR A 618 18.04 -0.07 25.28
N THR A 619 18.85 -1.09 25.55
CA THR A 619 18.44 -2.50 25.46
C THR A 619 18.27 -3.21 26.81
N GLY A 620 18.34 -2.45 27.91
CA GLY A 620 18.34 -2.97 29.28
C GLY A 620 16.98 -2.97 29.96
#